data_AF-A0A2N3NDK8-F1
#
_entry.id   AF-A0A2N3NDK8-F1
#
_cell.length_a   1.000
_cell.length_b   1.000
_cell.length_c   1.000
_cell.angle_alpha   90.00
_cell.angle_beta   90.00
_cell.angle_gamma   90.00
#
_symmetry.space_group_name_H-M   'P 1'
#
loop_
_entity.id
_entity.type
_entity.pdbx_description
1 polymer ?
#
loop_
_entity_poly.entity_id
_entity_poly.type
_entity_poly.pdbx_seq_one_letter_code
_entity_poly.pdbx_strand_id
1 'polypeptide(L)'
;MSAGGPESIPTSQDRLSRRPAKKRALTPNSVQAASLDALFAKPDQEIRTDRPQARAAPLPPDIVTNVQGSSAGAGSGEFHVYKAARRREADRLRRMDEEARKEKEQEEFEREKRARESKDDEKTRKNREKREKMKARKAKARSAAKSAGNRPNDSGDATEDAADVKAASALADVRVNAPKDSAAPAAPSSGTHNGKGDGPAEDAEAEGLIIHDDD
;
A
#
# COMPACT_ATOMS: atom_id res chain seq x y z
N MET A 1 -33.51 35.32 -55.85
CA MET A 1 -33.73 35.34 -54.38
C MET A 1 -33.40 33.96 -53.85
N SER A 2 -32.44 33.88 -52.92
CA SER A 2 -31.97 32.62 -52.31
C SER A 2 -32.83 32.32 -51.09
N ALA A 3 -33.49 31.16 -51.08
CA ALA A 3 -34.17 30.64 -49.90
C ALA A 3 -33.29 29.54 -49.30
N GLY A 4 -32.72 29.81 -48.13
CA GLY A 4 -31.92 28.85 -47.37
C GLY A 4 -32.78 27.67 -46.92
N GLY A 5 -32.49 26.49 -47.44
CA GLY A 5 -33.05 25.23 -46.94
C GLY A 5 -32.48 24.89 -45.55
N PRO A 6 -33.20 24.10 -44.74
CA PRO A 6 -32.82 23.82 -43.37
C PRO A 6 -31.50 23.04 -43.33
N GLU A 7 -30.47 23.74 -42.84
CA GLU A 7 -29.34 23.24 -42.04
C GLU A 7 -29.23 21.71 -41.99
N SER A 8 -28.33 21.15 -42.80
CA SER A 8 -27.96 19.74 -42.75
C SER A 8 -27.38 19.43 -41.38
N ILE A 9 -28.18 18.82 -40.50
CA ILE A 9 -27.66 18.24 -39.26
C ILE A 9 -26.54 17.28 -39.68
N PRO A 10 -25.30 17.44 -39.16
CA PRO A 10 -24.22 16.54 -39.51
C PRO A 10 -24.67 15.12 -39.22
N THR A 11 -24.54 14.22 -40.18
CA THR A 11 -25.01 12.81 -40.11
C THR A 11 -24.44 12.02 -38.93
N SER A 12 -23.48 12.59 -38.20
CA SER A 12 -22.96 12.08 -36.92
C SER A 12 -23.86 12.35 -35.71
N GLN A 13 -24.88 13.21 -35.83
CA GLN A 13 -25.83 13.57 -34.78
C GLN A 13 -27.26 13.04 -35.03
N ASP A 14 -27.48 12.32 -36.14
CA ASP A 14 -28.76 11.69 -36.46
C ASP A 14 -28.98 10.42 -35.62
N ARG A 15 -30.04 10.42 -34.79
CA ARG A 15 -30.43 9.31 -33.90
C ARG A 15 -30.88 8.06 -34.65
N LEU A 16 -31.32 8.20 -35.91
CA LEU A 16 -31.73 7.06 -36.75
C LEU A 16 -30.55 6.39 -37.45
N SER A 17 -29.39 7.06 -37.49
CA SER A 17 -28.18 6.51 -38.08
C SER A 17 -27.57 5.44 -37.17
N ARG A 18 -27.52 4.19 -37.66
CA ARG A 18 -26.89 3.05 -36.94
C ARG A 18 -25.36 3.04 -37.10
N ARG A 19 -24.75 4.17 -37.40
CA ARG A 19 -23.29 4.27 -37.52
C ARG A 19 -22.68 4.12 -36.12
N PRO A 20 -21.62 3.31 -35.97
CA PRO A 20 -20.96 3.19 -34.67
C PRO A 20 -20.39 4.56 -34.28
N ALA A 21 -20.99 5.19 -33.27
CA ALA A 21 -20.46 6.43 -32.72
C ALA A 21 -19.05 6.16 -32.17
N LYS A 22 -18.09 7.03 -32.51
CA LYS A 22 -16.76 6.99 -31.90
C LYS A 22 -16.95 7.07 -30.39
N LYS A 23 -16.60 6.00 -29.67
CA LYS A 23 -16.64 5.96 -28.20
C LYS A 23 -15.80 7.12 -27.69
N ARG A 24 -16.45 8.16 -27.15
CA ARG A 24 -15.74 9.27 -26.52
C ARG A 24 -15.02 8.68 -25.31
N ALA A 25 -13.76 9.08 -25.07
CA ALA A 25 -13.11 8.74 -23.82
C ALA A 25 -13.91 9.40 -22.69
N LEU A 26 -14.63 8.60 -21.91
CA LEU A 26 -15.42 9.11 -20.79
C LEU A 26 -14.47 9.76 -19.79
N THR A 27 -14.74 11.01 -19.44
CA THR A 27 -14.06 11.68 -18.31
C THR A 27 -14.41 10.94 -17.01
N PRO A 28 -13.56 10.98 -15.98
CA PRO A 28 -13.84 10.33 -14.69
C PRO A 28 -15.23 10.70 -14.14
N ASN A 29 -15.61 11.97 -14.26
CA ASN A 29 -16.92 12.46 -13.83
C ASN A 29 -18.07 11.85 -14.64
N SER A 30 -17.88 11.65 -15.95
CA SER A 30 -18.92 11.01 -16.78
C SER A 30 -19.10 9.51 -16.50
N VAL A 31 -18.03 8.80 -16.10
CA VAL A 31 -18.13 7.41 -15.64
C VAL A 31 -18.88 7.33 -14.32
N GLN A 32 -18.57 8.23 -13.37
CA GLN A 32 -19.26 8.31 -12.09
C GLN A 32 -20.74 8.67 -12.28
N ALA A 33 -21.05 9.67 -13.12
CA ALA A 33 -22.43 10.05 -13.42
C ALA A 33 -23.24 8.88 -14.00
N ALA A 34 -22.68 8.15 -14.97
CA ALA A 34 -23.35 6.98 -15.54
C ALA A 34 -23.58 5.86 -14.50
N SER A 35 -22.64 5.67 -13.56
CA SER A 35 -22.81 4.73 -12.44
C SER A 35 -23.91 5.19 -11.47
N LEU A 36 -24.00 6.50 -11.19
CA LEU A 36 -25.04 7.06 -10.34
C LEU A 36 -26.42 6.95 -11.00
N ASP A 37 -26.52 7.28 -12.29
CA ASP A 37 -27.76 7.14 -13.07
C ASP A 37 -28.27 5.69 -13.06
N ALA A 38 -27.36 4.72 -13.15
CA ALA A 38 -27.70 3.30 -13.06
C ALA A 38 -28.18 2.87 -11.66
N LEU A 39 -27.61 3.44 -10.59
CA LEU A 39 -28.04 3.18 -9.22
C LEU A 39 -29.40 3.86 -8.93
N PHE A 40 -29.61 5.09 -9.39
CA PHE A 40 -30.87 5.82 -9.21
C PHE A 40 -32.04 5.26 -10.04
N ALA A 41 -31.77 4.49 -11.09
CA ALA A 41 -32.81 3.79 -11.83
C ALA A 41 -33.59 2.78 -10.98
N LYS A 42 -32.99 2.26 -9.89
CA LYS A 42 -33.60 1.31 -8.95
C LYS A 42 -33.20 1.64 -7.51
N PRO A 43 -33.81 2.66 -6.89
CA PRO A 43 -33.40 3.12 -5.57
C PRO A 43 -33.69 2.10 -4.45
N ASP A 44 -34.67 1.22 -4.64
CA ASP A 44 -35.04 0.19 -3.65
C ASP A 44 -34.13 -1.06 -3.69
N GLN A 45 -33.17 -1.12 -4.64
CA GLN A 45 -32.28 -2.27 -4.77
C GLN A 45 -31.20 -2.26 -3.69
N GLU A 46 -31.13 -3.32 -2.89
CA GLU A 46 -30.05 -3.51 -1.91
C GLU A 46 -28.68 -3.58 -2.59
N ILE A 47 -27.78 -2.66 -2.21
CA ILE A 47 -26.41 -2.59 -2.71
C ILE A 47 -25.52 -3.41 -1.77
N ARG A 48 -24.89 -4.47 -2.30
CA ARG A 48 -23.85 -5.21 -1.57
C ARG A 48 -22.61 -4.34 -1.44
N THR A 49 -22.42 -3.76 -0.26
CA THR A 49 -21.22 -2.99 0.10
C THR A 49 -20.14 -3.85 0.76
N ASP A 50 -20.35 -5.16 0.79
CA ASP A 50 -19.51 -6.13 1.48
C ASP A 50 -18.08 -6.04 0.97
N ARG A 51 -17.13 -5.84 1.88
CA ARG A 51 -15.71 -5.90 1.55
C ARG A 51 -15.39 -7.33 1.08
N PRO A 52 -14.64 -7.51 -0.02
CA PRO A 52 -14.22 -8.84 -0.43
C PRO A 52 -13.41 -9.47 0.69
N GLN A 53 -13.94 -10.56 1.25
CA GLN A 53 -13.25 -11.34 2.27
C GLN A 53 -12.06 -12.06 1.61
N ALA A 54 -10.94 -12.12 2.32
CA ALA A 54 -9.81 -12.94 1.90
C ALA A 54 -10.30 -14.40 1.82
N ARG A 55 -10.09 -15.05 0.68
CA ARG A 55 -10.48 -16.45 0.51
C ARG A 55 -9.52 -17.31 1.33
N ALA A 56 -10.01 -17.82 2.46
CA ALA A 56 -9.27 -18.78 3.26
C ALA A 56 -8.95 -20.04 2.43
N ALA A 57 -7.77 -20.60 2.66
CA ALA A 57 -7.42 -21.89 2.07
C ALA A 57 -8.40 -22.96 2.57
N PRO A 58 -8.88 -23.88 1.70
CA PRO A 58 -9.66 -25.01 2.18
C PRO A 58 -8.78 -25.85 3.10
N LEU A 59 -9.30 -26.16 4.29
CA LEU A 59 -8.63 -27.03 5.24
C LEU A 59 -8.47 -28.43 4.61
N PRO A 60 -7.35 -29.14 4.89
CA PRO A 60 -7.23 -30.53 4.49
C PRO A 60 -8.34 -31.35 5.19
N PRO A 61 -8.93 -32.35 4.51
CA PRO A 61 -9.96 -33.19 5.13
C PRO A 61 -9.35 -34.10 6.22
N ASP A 62 -10.09 -34.28 7.31
CA ASP A 62 -9.63 -35.08 8.46
C ASP A 62 -9.54 -36.59 8.15
N ILE A 63 -10.46 -37.10 7.34
CA ILE A 63 -10.53 -38.52 6.99
C ILE A 63 -10.47 -38.68 5.47
N VAL A 64 -9.48 -39.42 5.01
CA VAL A 64 -9.39 -39.86 3.62
C VAL A 64 -9.96 -41.28 3.54
N THR A 65 -11.10 -41.43 2.90
CA THR A 65 -11.81 -42.72 2.80
C THR A 65 -11.26 -43.65 1.71
N ASN A 66 -10.40 -43.14 0.83
CA ASN A 66 -10.02 -43.83 -0.41
C ASN A 66 -8.60 -44.43 -0.33
N VAL A 67 -8.18 -44.85 0.87
CA VAL A 67 -6.83 -45.39 1.10
C VAL A 67 -6.82 -46.87 0.73
N GLN A 68 -6.19 -47.20 -0.39
CA GLN A 68 -5.90 -48.58 -0.78
C GLN A 68 -4.77 -49.14 0.12
N GLY A 69 -4.77 -50.45 0.37
CA GLY A 69 -3.82 -51.09 1.30
C GLY A 69 -2.35 -50.81 0.99
N SER A 70 -1.50 -50.80 2.01
CA SER A 70 -0.09 -50.34 1.92
C SER A 70 0.79 -51.15 0.97
N SER A 71 0.45 -52.40 0.70
CA SER A 71 1.15 -53.28 -0.24
C SER A 71 0.50 -53.34 -1.62
N ALA A 72 -0.61 -52.63 -1.83
CA ALA A 72 -1.31 -52.66 -3.10
C ALA A 72 -0.57 -51.81 -4.15
N GLY A 73 -0.54 -52.27 -5.40
CA GLY A 73 0.15 -51.58 -6.49
C GLY A 73 -0.49 -50.23 -6.88
N ALA A 74 0.25 -49.42 -7.65
CA ALA A 74 -0.22 -48.13 -8.13
C ALA A 74 -1.42 -48.29 -9.07
N GLY A 75 -2.56 -47.69 -8.71
CA GLY A 75 -3.75 -47.62 -9.55
C GLY A 75 -3.64 -46.53 -10.63
N SER A 76 -4.51 -46.59 -11.64
CA SER A 76 -4.54 -45.59 -12.74
C SER A 76 -4.91 -44.18 -12.29
N GLY A 77 -5.62 -44.05 -11.17
CA GLY A 77 -6.03 -42.76 -10.58
C GLY A 77 -4.98 -42.12 -9.65
N GLU A 78 -3.96 -42.88 -9.22
CA GLU A 78 -3.02 -42.45 -8.18
C GLU A 78 -2.20 -41.23 -8.62
N PHE A 79 -1.84 -41.17 -9.91
CA PHE A 79 -1.14 -40.01 -10.48
C PHE A 79 -1.93 -38.70 -10.30
N HIS A 80 -3.24 -38.74 -10.51
CA HIS A 80 -4.08 -37.55 -10.37
C HIS A 80 -4.27 -37.15 -8.90
N VAL A 81 -4.33 -38.13 -7.99
CA VAL A 81 -4.36 -37.88 -6.54
C VAL A 81 -3.09 -37.16 -6.11
N TYR A 82 -1.91 -37.68 -6.48
CA TYR A 82 -0.63 -37.03 -6.21
C TYR A 82 -0.54 -35.63 -6.80
N LYS A 83 -0.93 -35.45 -8.08
CA LYS A 83 -0.90 -34.14 -8.74
C LYS A 83 -1.78 -33.11 -8.01
N ALA A 84 -2.96 -33.51 -7.57
CA ALA A 84 -3.86 -32.65 -6.82
C ALA A 84 -3.30 -32.33 -5.43
N ALA A 85 -2.81 -33.33 -4.70
CA ALA A 85 -2.21 -33.15 -3.37
C ALA A 85 -0.99 -32.24 -3.42
N ARG A 86 -0.07 -32.46 -4.37
CA ARG A 86 1.12 -31.62 -4.56
C ARG A 86 0.77 -30.18 -4.90
N ARG A 87 -0.24 -29.95 -5.75
CA ARG A 87 -0.69 -28.58 -6.06
C ARG A 87 -1.26 -27.90 -4.81
N ARG A 88 -2.11 -28.59 -4.03
CA ARG A 88 -2.63 -28.05 -2.76
C ARG A 88 -1.51 -27.70 -1.79
N GLU A 89 -0.49 -28.56 -1.68
CA GLU A 89 0.63 -28.34 -0.78
C GLU A 89 1.53 -27.19 -1.22
N ALA A 90 1.84 -27.09 -2.52
CA ALA A 90 2.59 -25.95 -3.05
C ALA A 90 1.83 -24.63 -2.86
N ASP A 91 0.51 -24.61 -3.07
CA ASP A 91 -0.33 -23.45 -2.83
C ASP A 91 -0.38 -23.08 -1.32
N ARG A 92 -0.38 -24.09 -0.44
CA ARG A 92 -0.35 -23.91 1.02
C ARG A 92 0.96 -23.26 1.46
N LEU A 93 2.10 -23.82 1.05
CA LEU A 93 3.43 -23.29 1.37
C LEU A 93 3.61 -21.87 0.83
N ARG A 94 3.21 -21.65 -0.42
CA ARG A 94 3.27 -20.32 -1.04
C ARG A 94 2.47 -19.27 -0.26
N ARG A 95 1.25 -19.61 0.20
CA ARG A 95 0.44 -18.69 1.01
C ARG A 95 1.09 -18.38 2.35
N MET A 96 1.60 -19.41 3.03
CA MET A 96 2.31 -19.24 4.30
C MET A 96 3.53 -18.33 4.14
N ASP A 97 4.32 -18.52 3.07
CA ASP A 97 5.47 -17.67 2.76
C ASP A 97 5.06 -16.24 2.43
N GLU A 98 3.99 -16.05 1.65
CA GLU A 98 3.45 -14.73 1.31
C GLU A 98 2.91 -13.99 2.55
N GLU A 99 2.26 -14.69 3.48
CA GLU A 99 1.77 -14.14 4.74
C GLU A 99 2.92 -13.74 5.65
N ALA A 100 3.90 -14.63 5.85
CA ALA A 100 5.10 -14.35 6.65
C ALA A 100 5.91 -13.17 6.10
N ARG A 101 6.00 -13.02 4.76
CA ARG A 101 6.64 -11.86 4.14
C ARG A 101 5.86 -10.57 4.41
N LYS A 102 4.55 -10.58 4.24
CA LYS A 102 3.69 -9.42 4.51
C LYS A 102 3.75 -8.99 5.97
N GLU A 103 3.76 -9.93 6.91
CA GLU A 103 3.85 -9.65 8.33
C GLU A 103 5.18 -8.95 8.67
N LYS A 104 6.31 -9.49 8.16
CA LYS A 104 7.62 -8.85 8.32
C LYS A 104 7.68 -7.45 7.72
N GLU A 105 7.18 -7.28 6.49
CA GLU A 105 7.12 -5.98 5.82
C GLU A 105 6.25 -4.97 6.60
N GLN A 106 5.13 -5.42 7.17
CA GLN A 106 4.25 -4.60 7.98
C GLN A 106 4.92 -4.20 9.30
N GLU A 107 5.55 -5.13 10.00
CA GLU A 107 6.26 -4.85 11.24
C GLU A 107 7.41 -3.85 11.02
N GLU A 108 8.19 -4.04 9.95
CA GLU A 108 9.26 -3.12 9.58
C GLU A 108 8.73 -1.72 9.25
N PHE A 109 7.64 -1.65 8.48
CA PHE A 109 7.00 -0.38 8.13
C PHE A 109 6.45 0.34 9.36
N GLU A 110 5.76 -0.38 10.26
CA GLU A 110 5.22 0.19 11.49
C GLU A 110 6.32 0.67 12.43
N ARG A 111 7.42 -0.09 12.54
CA ARG A 111 8.60 0.31 13.31
C ARG A 111 9.22 1.58 12.75
N GLU A 112 9.41 1.66 11.43
CA GLU A 112 9.98 2.85 10.79
C GLU A 112 9.06 4.06 10.94
N LYS A 113 7.75 3.87 10.74
CA LYS A 113 6.74 4.91 10.91
C LYS A 113 6.76 5.46 12.34
N ARG A 114 6.73 4.58 13.35
CA ARG A 114 6.80 4.98 14.77
C ARG A 114 8.09 5.73 15.09
N ALA A 115 9.23 5.28 14.54
CA ALA A 115 10.52 5.95 14.74
C ALA A 115 10.59 7.32 14.05
N ARG A 116 9.87 7.53 12.95
CA ARG A 116 9.77 8.83 12.28
C ARG A 116 8.86 9.78 13.06
N GLU A 117 7.70 9.29 13.48
CA GLU A 117 6.74 10.04 14.31
C GLU A 117 7.38 10.49 15.63
N SER A 118 8.12 9.62 16.33
CA SER A 118 8.80 10.00 17.57
C SER A 118 9.86 11.08 17.37
N LYS A 119 10.65 11.02 16.29
CA LYS A 119 11.65 12.04 15.96
C LYS A 119 10.99 13.39 15.65
N ASP A 120 9.86 13.39 14.97
CA ASP A 120 9.12 14.61 14.65
C ASP A 120 8.43 15.18 15.91
N ASP A 121 7.88 14.33 16.77
CA ASP A 121 7.32 14.71 18.07
C ASP A 121 8.38 15.30 19.01
N GLU A 122 9.58 14.74 19.07
CA GLU A 122 10.69 15.29 19.85
C GLU A 122 11.11 16.68 19.36
N LYS A 123 11.21 16.86 18.03
CA LYS A 123 11.54 18.17 17.44
C LYS A 123 10.43 19.19 17.70
N THR A 124 9.17 18.81 17.51
CA THR A 124 8.03 19.70 17.73
C THR A 124 7.88 20.04 19.21
N ARG A 125 8.11 19.10 20.14
CA ARG A 125 8.14 19.32 21.59
C ARG A 125 9.22 20.32 21.97
N LYS A 126 10.48 20.10 21.57
CA LYS A 126 11.60 21.02 21.86
C LYS A 126 11.30 22.43 21.35
N ASN A 127 10.73 22.55 20.14
CA ASN A 127 10.36 23.84 19.57
C ASN A 127 9.17 24.49 20.29
N ARG A 128 8.18 23.71 20.73
CA ARG A 128 7.05 24.19 21.53
C ARG A 128 7.52 24.71 22.88
N GLU A 129 8.35 23.96 23.60
CA GLU A 129 8.94 24.35 24.89
C GLU A 129 9.76 25.65 24.76
N LYS A 130 10.56 25.80 23.70
CA LYS A 130 11.29 27.06 23.41
C LYS A 130 10.33 28.23 23.21
N ARG A 131 9.25 28.05 22.43
CA ARG A 131 8.24 29.10 22.18
C ARG A 131 7.47 29.47 23.46
N GLU A 132 7.09 28.48 24.28
CA GLU A 132 6.40 28.70 25.54
C GLU A 132 7.28 29.44 26.55
N LYS A 133 8.56 29.08 26.66
CA LYS A 133 9.53 29.81 27.51
C LYS A 133 9.68 31.26 27.06
N MET A 134 9.78 31.53 25.75
CA MET A 134 9.82 32.90 25.23
C MET A 134 8.52 33.67 25.49
N LYS A 135 7.35 33.05 25.28
CA LYS A 135 6.04 33.64 25.60
C LYS A 135 5.93 33.97 27.10
N ALA A 136 6.37 33.07 27.97
CA ALA A 136 6.36 33.29 29.41
C ALA A 136 7.30 34.44 29.83
N ARG A 137 8.51 34.53 29.26
CA ARG A 137 9.42 35.67 29.49
C ARG A 137 8.83 36.99 29.02
N LYS A 138 8.22 37.03 27.83
CA LYS A 138 7.56 38.22 27.29
C LYS A 138 6.32 38.62 28.11
N ALA A 139 5.54 37.65 28.58
CA ALA A 139 4.39 37.90 29.45
C ALA A 139 4.84 38.48 30.80
N LYS A 140 5.89 37.94 31.43
CA LYS A 140 6.49 38.46 32.66
C LYS A 140 7.04 39.88 32.49
N ALA A 141 7.73 40.15 31.38
CA ALA A 141 8.22 41.50 31.08
C ALA A 141 7.07 42.50 30.90
N ARG A 142 5.99 42.09 30.19
CA ARG A 142 4.78 42.92 30.04
C ARG A 142 4.05 43.14 31.36
N SER A 143 3.95 42.14 32.23
CA SER A 143 3.30 42.30 33.54
C SER A 143 4.12 43.19 34.48
N ALA A 144 5.45 43.06 34.47
CA ALA A 144 6.34 43.93 35.25
C ALA A 144 6.30 45.39 34.77
N ALA A 145 6.26 45.61 33.45
CA ALA A 145 6.05 46.94 32.88
C ALA A 145 4.68 47.54 33.23
N LYS A 146 3.64 46.68 33.36
CA LYS A 146 2.28 47.11 33.73
C LYS A 146 2.14 47.39 35.24
N SER A 147 2.91 46.72 36.11
CA SER A 147 2.93 46.99 37.55
C SER A 147 3.84 48.14 37.96
N ALA A 148 4.84 48.50 37.15
CA ALA A 148 5.76 49.61 37.41
C ALA A 148 5.19 51.01 37.07
N GLY A 149 3.93 51.10 36.65
CA GLY A 149 3.16 52.35 36.60
C GLY A 149 3.87 53.56 36.01
N ASN A 150 4.22 53.58 34.71
CA ASN A 150 4.47 54.84 34.02
C ASN A 150 4.35 54.76 32.47
N ARG A 151 3.35 55.50 31.96
CA ARG A 151 3.14 56.17 30.65
C ARG A 151 3.28 55.44 29.29
N PRO A 152 2.42 55.78 28.31
CA PRO A 152 2.53 55.31 26.93
C PRO A 152 3.56 56.17 26.20
N ASN A 153 4.54 55.56 25.53
CA ASN A 153 5.08 56.17 24.32
C ASN A 153 5.61 55.14 23.33
N ASP A 154 5.40 55.54 22.09
CA ASP A 154 5.68 54.93 20.81
C ASP A 154 7.19 54.72 20.52
N SER A 155 7.45 53.81 19.57
CA SER A 155 8.65 53.60 18.73
C SER A 155 10.01 53.21 19.36
N GLY A 156 10.62 52.17 18.79
CA GLY A 156 11.98 51.73 19.12
C GLY A 156 12.30 50.31 18.65
N ASP A 157 12.48 50.20 17.33
CA ASP A 157 13.14 49.09 16.64
C ASP A 157 14.47 48.70 17.31
N ALA A 158 14.71 47.39 17.47
CA ALA A 158 15.96 46.82 17.96
C ALA A 158 16.20 45.47 17.27
N THR A 159 16.58 45.55 16.00
CA THR A 159 17.55 44.69 15.32
C THR A 159 18.90 44.80 16.07
N GLU A 160 19.74 43.81 16.35
CA GLU A 160 19.95 42.43 15.89
C GLU A 160 20.68 41.67 17.01
N ASP A 161 20.44 40.37 17.13
CA ASP A 161 21.52 39.45 17.52
C ASP A 161 21.28 38.13 16.77
N ALA A 162 22.01 38.00 15.67
CA ALA A 162 21.97 36.90 14.73
C ALA A 162 23.20 36.03 14.93
N ALA A 163 23.06 34.95 15.70
CA ALA A 163 23.84 33.75 15.51
C ALA A 163 22.99 32.55 15.91
N ASP A 164 22.89 31.59 14.99
CA ASP A 164 22.28 30.26 15.15
C ASP A 164 20.79 30.08 14.75
N VAL A 165 20.44 30.50 13.52
CA VAL A 165 19.39 29.86 12.70
C VAL A 165 19.84 29.82 11.23
N LYS A 166 20.78 28.92 10.91
CA LYS A 166 21.02 28.46 9.52
C LYS A 166 20.67 26.97 9.41
N ALA A 167 19.39 26.64 9.55
CA ALA A 167 18.87 25.30 9.23
C ALA A 167 17.33 25.28 9.10
N ALA A 168 16.70 26.20 8.33
CA ALA A 168 15.25 26.10 8.11
C ALA A 168 14.66 26.86 6.89
N SER A 169 15.45 27.21 5.86
CA SER A 169 14.89 27.88 4.68
C SER A 169 15.49 27.40 3.35
N ALA A 170 15.64 26.09 3.20
CA ALA A 170 15.91 25.46 1.91
C ALA A 170 14.79 24.43 1.62
N LEU A 171 13.57 24.95 1.46
CA LEU A 171 12.42 24.21 0.91
C LEU A 171 11.68 25.14 -0.05
N ALA A 172 12.33 25.43 -1.18
CA ALA A 172 11.69 25.90 -2.40
C ALA A 172 12.57 25.48 -3.59
N ASP A 173 11.93 24.92 -4.61
CA ASP A 173 12.49 24.47 -5.90
C ASP A 173 13.35 23.18 -5.91
N VAL A 174 12.71 22.03 -5.67
CA VAL A 174 13.12 20.80 -6.38
C VAL A 174 12.36 20.74 -7.69
N ARG A 175 12.93 21.37 -8.73
CA ARG A 175 12.57 21.12 -10.12
C ARG A 175 12.97 19.69 -10.47
N VAL A 176 11.99 18.90 -10.89
CA VAL A 176 12.17 17.55 -11.42
C VAL A 176 12.93 17.64 -12.74
N ASN A 177 14.23 17.32 -12.71
CA ASN A 177 15.00 16.98 -13.91
C ASN A 177 15.13 15.46 -13.97
N ALA A 178 14.50 14.87 -14.97
CA ALA A 178 14.61 13.46 -15.30
C ALA A 178 15.97 13.15 -15.95
N PRO A 179 16.67 12.08 -15.55
CA PRO A 179 17.63 11.42 -16.42
C PRO A 179 16.95 10.23 -17.11
N LYS A 180 16.93 10.28 -18.45
CA LYS A 180 16.92 9.07 -19.27
C LYS A 180 18.22 8.32 -18.97
N ASP A 181 18.11 7.04 -18.63
CA ASP A 181 18.92 5.92 -19.14
C ASP A 181 18.90 4.78 -18.12
N SER A 182 18.19 3.70 -18.44
CA SER A 182 18.73 2.33 -18.49
C SER A 182 17.64 1.25 -18.41
N ALA A 183 17.69 0.38 -19.42
CA ALA A 183 17.48 -1.06 -19.37
C ALA A 183 16.20 -1.63 -18.73
N ALA A 184 15.35 -2.15 -19.62
CA ALA A 184 14.31 -3.13 -19.32
C ALA A 184 14.84 -4.36 -18.56
N PRO A 185 14.10 -4.89 -17.57
CA PRO A 185 14.30 -6.27 -17.13
C PRO A 185 13.39 -7.22 -17.92
N ALA A 186 14.06 -8.19 -18.54
CA ALA A 186 13.53 -9.26 -19.34
C ALA A 186 12.63 -10.24 -18.53
N ALA A 187 11.72 -10.86 -19.26
CA ALA A 187 10.96 -12.03 -18.83
C ALA A 187 11.88 -13.21 -18.46
N PRO A 188 11.54 -14.05 -17.47
CA PRO A 188 12.27 -15.30 -17.27
C PRO A 188 11.81 -16.32 -18.32
N SER A 189 12.64 -16.49 -19.34
CA SER A 189 12.58 -17.61 -20.28
C SER A 189 12.94 -18.91 -19.57
N SER A 190 12.12 -19.93 -19.81
CA SER A 190 12.36 -21.34 -19.51
C SER A 190 13.71 -21.81 -20.03
N GLY A 191 14.61 -22.19 -19.11
CA GLY A 191 15.88 -22.85 -19.40
C GLY A 191 15.91 -24.24 -18.78
N THR A 192 15.73 -25.24 -19.62
CA THR A 192 15.98 -26.67 -19.34
C THR A 192 17.46 -26.89 -19.02
N HIS A 193 17.77 -27.48 -17.86
CA HIS A 193 19.07 -28.09 -17.60
C HIS A 193 18.90 -29.56 -17.21
N ASN A 194 19.43 -30.43 -18.07
CA ASN A 194 19.70 -31.85 -17.82
C ASN A 194 21.15 -32.02 -17.34
N GLY A 195 21.35 -32.92 -16.38
CA GLY A 195 22.64 -33.43 -15.87
C GLY A 195 22.49 -33.79 -14.39
N LYS A 196 22.28 -35.04 -13.93
CA LYS A 196 23.05 -36.31 -14.00
C LYS A 196 24.22 -36.36 -12.96
N GLY A 197 24.09 -37.28 -11.99
CA GLY A 197 25.10 -37.76 -11.02
C GLY A 197 25.35 -36.79 -9.85
N ASP A 198 25.41 -37.15 -8.57
CA ASP A 198 25.86 -38.40 -7.92
C ASP A 198 25.18 -38.62 -6.54
N GLY A 199 25.35 -39.83 -6.00
CA GLY A 199 24.67 -40.41 -4.83
C GLY A 199 25.10 -39.90 -3.42
N PRO A 200 24.68 -40.63 -2.36
CA PRO A 200 24.28 -40.06 -1.07
C PRO A 200 25.43 -39.92 -0.06
N ALA A 201 25.33 -38.92 0.81
CA ALA A 201 26.17 -38.78 2.00
C ALA A 201 25.38 -39.18 3.25
N GLU A 202 26.07 -39.93 4.10
CA GLU A 202 25.61 -40.68 5.27
C GLU A 202 25.32 -39.79 6.50
N ASP A 203 24.38 -40.28 7.30
CA ASP A 203 24.25 -40.24 8.77
C ASP A 203 24.85 -39.06 9.54
N ALA A 204 23.97 -38.19 10.07
CA ALA A 204 24.27 -37.32 11.20
C ALA A 204 23.23 -37.58 12.31
N GLU A 205 23.73 -38.22 13.37
CA GLU A 205 23.10 -38.50 14.66
C GLU A 205 22.32 -37.29 15.20
N ALA A 206 21.08 -37.53 15.66
CA ALA A 206 20.25 -36.54 16.31
C ALA A 206 20.71 -36.34 17.77
N GLU A 207 21.28 -35.18 18.08
CA GLU A 207 21.51 -34.76 19.46
C GLU A 207 20.16 -34.53 20.17
N GLY A 208 19.85 -35.41 21.14
CA GLY A 208 18.67 -35.32 21.98
C GLY A 208 18.76 -34.17 22.99
N LEU A 209 17.68 -33.40 23.11
CA LEU A 209 17.54 -32.32 24.08
C LEU A 209 17.33 -32.92 25.49
N ILE A 210 18.33 -32.79 26.37
CA ILE A 210 18.22 -33.17 27.78
C ILE A 210 17.56 -32.01 28.53
N ILE A 211 16.35 -32.22 29.05
CA ILE A 211 15.65 -31.30 29.94
C ILE A 211 15.99 -31.71 31.38
N HIS A 212 16.59 -30.80 32.13
CA HIS A 212 16.78 -30.93 33.58
C HIS A 212 15.56 -30.33 34.28
N ASP A 213 14.79 -31.17 34.98
CA ASP A 213 13.81 -30.74 35.97
C ASP A 213 14.54 -30.45 37.28
N ASP A 214 14.61 -29.18 37.67
CA ASP A 214 15.07 -28.74 39.00
C ASP A 214 13.88 -28.80 39.98
N ASP A 215 14.01 -29.63 41.03
CA ASP A 215 13.25 -29.57 42.29
C ASP A 215 14.00 -28.72 43.33
#